data_AF-A0A5J6MMR4-F1
#
_entry.id   AF-A0A5J6MMR4-F1
#
_cell.length_a   1.000
_cell.length_b   1.000
_cell.length_c   1.000
_cell.angle_alpha   90.00
_cell.angle_beta   90.00
_cell.angle_gamma   90.00
#
_symmetry.space_group_name_H-M   'P 1'
#
loop_
_entity.id
_entity.type
_entity.pdbx_description
1 polymer ?
#
loop_
_entity_poly.entity_id
_entity_poly.type
_entity_poly.pdbx_seq_one_letter_code
_entity_poly.pdbx_strand_id
1 'polypeptide(L)' 'MTVGWHDLTAEEQAALKRLNRGPYPELAKPMADRLISLGLAQQRPGGVGISRAGRELVIGVLLDGRGT' A
#
# COMPACT_ATOMS: atom_id res chain seq x y z
N MET A 1 -3.49 5.43 15.64
CA MET A 1 -4.76 5.12 14.95
C MET A 1 -4.45 4.17 13.80
N THR A 2 -5.24 3.12 13.62
CA THR A 2 -5.06 2.15 12.51
C THR A 2 -5.76 2.70 11.27
N VAL A 3 -5.04 2.81 10.15
CA VAL A 3 -5.59 3.30 8.88
C VAL A 3 -6.36 2.18 8.18
N GLY A 4 -7.64 2.41 7.89
CA GLY A 4 -8.50 1.50 7.14
C GLY A 4 -8.43 1.74 5.63
N TRP A 5 -9.00 0.81 4.84
CA TRP A 5 -8.95 0.90 3.37
C TRP A 5 -9.71 2.11 2.83
N HIS A 6 -10.86 2.43 3.42
CA HIS A 6 -11.71 3.55 3.02
C HIS A 6 -11.19 4.92 3.47
N ASP A 7 -10.16 4.96 4.32
CA ASP A 7 -9.47 6.20 4.70
C ASP A 7 -8.45 6.65 3.65
N LEU A 8 -8.13 5.77 2.69
CA LEU A 8 -7.18 6.00 1.62
C LEU A 8 -7.86 6.54 0.38
N THR A 9 -7.20 7.48 -0.30
CA THR A 9 -7.56 7.92 -1.64
C THR A 9 -7.45 6.77 -2.66
N ALA A 10 -8.13 6.90 -3.81
CA ALA A 10 -8.06 5.89 -4.87
C ALA A 10 -6.62 5.68 -5.39
N GLU A 11 -5.80 6.74 -5.41
CA GLU A 11 -4.40 6.67 -5.83
C GLU A 11 -3.54 5.91 -4.80
N GLU A 12 -3.71 6.19 -3.50
CA GLU A 12 -3.02 5.45 -2.42
C GLU A 12 -3.40 3.96 -2.45
N GLN A 13 -4.68 3.65 -2.65
CA GLN A 13 -5.18 2.29 -2.80
C GLN A 13 -4.54 1.57 -4.00
N ALA A 14 -4.48 2.23 -5.16
CA ALA A 14 -3.86 1.69 -6.36
C ALA A 14 -2.35 1.45 -6.17
N ALA A 15 -1.66 2.40 -5.54
CA ALA A 15 -0.25 2.31 -5.23
C ALA A 15 0.05 1.13 -4.29
N LEU A 16 -0.75 0.91 -3.24
CA LEU A 16 -0.61 -0.24 -2.35
C LEU A 16 -0.86 -1.57 -3.07
N LYS A 17 -1.91 -1.65 -3.90
CA LYS A 17 -2.16 -2.83 -4.74
C LYS A 17 -0.97 -3.12 -5.67
N ARG A 18 -0.33 -2.08 -6.24
CA ARG A 18 0.84 -2.24 -7.12
C ARG A 18 2.09 -2.66 -6.35
N LEU A 19 2.35 -2.08 -5.18
CA LEU A 19 3.45 -2.46 -4.29
C LEU A 19 3.30 -3.90 -3.78
N ASN A 20 2.07 -4.36 -3.53
CA ASN A 20 1.81 -5.74 -3.12
C ASN A 20 2.20 -6.78 -4.20
N ARG A 21 2.25 -6.36 -5.48
CA ARG A 21 2.67 -7.23 -6.60
C ARG A 21 4.19 -7.31 -6.78
N GLY A 22 4.96 -6.47 -6.10
CA GLY A 22 6.42 -6.40 -6.22
C GLY A 22 6.94 -4.96 -6.38
N PRO A 23 8.21 -4.80 -6.80
CA PRO A 23 8.85 -3.48 -6.93
C PRO A 23 8.03 -2.52 -7.78
N TYR A 24 8.02 -1.25 -7.39
CA TYR A 24 7.32 -0.17 -8.09
C TYR A 24 8.25 1.04 -8.33
N PRO A 25 9.12 0.99 -9.36
CA PRO A 25 10.12 2.04 -9.62
C PRO A 25 9.53 3.41 -9.96
N GLU A 26 8.34 3.43 -10.57
CA GLU A 26 7.64 4.66 -10.99
C GLU A 26 6.80 5.29 -9.86
N LEU A 27 6.87 4.75 -8.64
CA LEU A 27 6.14 5.31 -7.51
C LEU A 27 6.66 6.72 -7.21
N ALA A 28 5.80 7.72 -7.41
CA ALA A 28 6.13 9.11 -7.13
C ALA A 28 6.56 9.29 -5.66
N LYS A 29 7.65 10.04 -5.44
CA LYS A 29 8.21 10.28 -4.10
C LYS A 29 7.17 10.79 -3.08
N PRO A 30 6.27 11.75 -3.41
CA PRO A 30 5.26 12.20 -2.45
C PRO A 30 4.29 11.08 -2.02
N MET A 31 3.91 10.19 -2.95
CA MET A 31 3.07 9.03 -2.64
C MET A 31 3.82 8.02 -1.77
N ALA A 32 5.11 7.77 -2.06
CA ALA A 32 5.94 6.92 -1.20
C ALA A 32 6.06 7.47 0.22
N ASP A 33 6.43 8.74 0.38
CA ASP A 33 6.56 9.41 1.68
C ASP A 33 5.24 9.35 2.47
N ARG A 34 4.12 9.60 1.77
CA ARG A 34 2.78 9.49 2.34
C ARG A 34 2.47 8.08 2.86
N LEU A 35 2.64 7.04 2.03
CA LEU A 35 2.38 5.66 2.43
C LEU A 35 3.31 5.17 3.55
N ILE A 36 4.56 5.65 3.58
CA ILE A 36 5.50 5.40 4.67
C ILE A 36 5.02 6.07 5.96
N SER A 37 4.56 7.33 5.90
CA SER A 37 4.02 8.05 7.06
C SER A 37 2.79 7.36 7.66
N LEU A 38 1.98 6.69 6.83
CA LEU A 38 0.82 5.90 7.24
C LEU A 38 1.20 4.51 7.76
N GLY A 39 2.48 4.12 7.70
CA GLY A 39 2.96 2.79 8.09
C GLY A 39 2.58 1.67 7.11
N LEU A 40 2.10 2.00 5.91
CA LEU A 40 1.63 1.04 4.90
C LEU A 40 2.73 0.68 3.88
N ALA A 41 3.77 1.49 3.78
CA ALA A 41 5.00 1.22 3.06
C ALA A 41 6.23 1.45 3.94
N GLN A 42 7.40 1.03 3.48
CA GLN A 42 8.68 1.25 4.17
C GLN A 42 9.82 1.39 3.16
N GLN A 43 10.83 2.17 3.52
CA GLN A 43 12.09 2.21 2.79
C GLN A 43 12.83 0.87 2.97
N ARG A 44 13.39 0.34 1.88
CA ARG A 44 14.25 -0.85 1.87
C ARG A 44 15.50 -0.58 1.04
N PRO A 45 16.55 -1.43 1.13
CA PRO A 45 17.75 -1.28 0.31
C PRO A 45 17.47 -1.26 -1.21
N GLY A 46 16.44 -2.00 -1.66
CA GLY A 46 16.01 -2.04 -3.06
C GLY A 46 14.92 -1.03 -3.45
N GLY A 47 14.67 -0.02 -2.63
CA GLY A 47 13.62 0.98 -2.84
C GLY A 47 12.40 0.79 -1.91
N VAL A 48 11.32 1.51 -2.22
CA VAL A 48 10.11 1.49 -1.40
C VAL A 48 9.38 0.16 -1.60
N GLY A 49 9.03 -0.49 -0.49
CA GLY A 49 8.25 -1.73 -0.51
C GLY A 49 7.05 -1.64 0.42
N ILE A 50 6.03 -2.48 0.17
CA ILE A 50 4.88 -2.59 1.07
C ILE A 50 5.32 -3.05 2.46
N SER A 51 4.69 -2.49 3.50
CA SER A 51 4.88 -2.96 4.88
C SER A 51 4.00 -4.19 5.15
N ARG A 52 4.15 -4.82 6.31
CA ARG A 52 3.24 -5.89 6.74
C ARG A 52 1.79 -5.39 6.83
N ALA A 53 1.58 -4.25 7.50
CA ALA A 53 0.25 -3.66 7.67
C ALA A 53 -0.38 -3.29 6.32
N GLY A 54 0.39 -2.70 5.40
CA GLY A 54 -0.10 -2.40 4.05
C GLY A 54 -0.50 -3.66 3.28
N ARG A 55 0.26 -4.74 3.43
CA ARG A 55 -0.05 -6.03 2.78
C ARG A 55 -1.32 -6.66 3.34
N GLU A 56 -1.47 -6.68 4.66
CA GLU A 56 -2.69 -7.17 5.33
C GLU A 56 -3.92 -6.39 4.86
N LEU A 57 -3.81 -5.06 4.77
CA LEU A 57 -4.89 -4.19 4.28
C LEU A 57 -5.30 -4.50 2.84
N VAL A 58 -4.33 -4.65 1.93
CA VAL A 58 -4.60 -5.00 0.53
C VAL A 58 -5.20 -6.40 0.40
N ILE A 59 -4.69 -7.37 1.16
CA ILE A 59 -5.20 -8.75 1.13
C ILE A 59 -6.65 -8.81 1.60
N GLY A 60 -7.00 -8.13 2.70
CA GLY A 60 -8.39 -8.09 3.19
C GLY A 60 -9.36 -7.67 2.09
N VAL A 61 -9.07 -6.57 1.42
CA VAL A 61 -9.89 -6.04 0.32
C VAL A 61 -9.96 -6.99 -0.88
N LEU A 62 -8.84 -7.62 -1.24
CA LEU A 62 -8.82 -8.57 -2.36
C LEU A 62 -9.56 -9.87 -2.05
N LEU A 63 -9.65 -10.28 -0.79
CA LEU A 63 -10.41 -11.44 -0.37
C LEU A 63 -11.90 -11.11 -0.27
N ASP A 64 -12.25 -9.95 0.29
CA ASP A 64 -13.64 -9.47 0.37
C ASP A 64 -14.25 -9.29 -1.03
N GLY A 65 -13.48 -8.77 -1.99
CA GLY A 65 -13.91 -8.63 -3.39
C GLY A 65 -13.99 -9.94 -4.19
N ARG A 66 -13.59 -11.08 -3.62
CA ARG A 66 -13.73 -12.40 -4.26
C ARG A 66 -14.98 -13.15 -3.80
N GLY A 67 -15.73 -12.60 -2.85
CA GLY A 67 -16.94 -13.19 -2.28
C GLY A 67 -18.21 -12.42 -2.63
N THR A 68 -18.60 -12.43 -3.91
CA THR A 68 -19.98 -12.19 -4.38
C THR A 68 -20.21 -12.98 -5.65
#